data_AF-A0A537JN26-F1
#
_entry.id   AF-A0A537JN26-F1
#
_cell.length_a   1.000
_cell.length_b   1.000
_cell.length_c   1.000
_cell.angle_alpha   90.00
_cell.angle_beta   90.00
_cell.angle_gamma   90.00
#
_symmetry.space_group_name_H-M   'P 1'
#
loop_
_entity.id
_entity.type
_entity.pdbx_description
1 polymer ?
#
loop_
_entity_poly.entity_id
_entity_poly.type
_entity_poly.pdbx_seq_one_letter_code
_entity_poly.pdbx_strand_id
1 'polypeptide(L)' 'MHAVILGCGRVGATLGLMLEAAGHSVSVIDRDREAFRRLGQHFKGKTILGIGIDEDVLKKAGIER' A
#
# COMPACT_ATOMS: atom_id res chain seq x y z
N MET A 1 -7.80 9.44 -8.13
CA MET A 1 -6.35 9.41 -7.82
C MET A 1 -5.94 7.99 -7.47
N HIS A 2 -4.72 7.61 -7.83
CA HIS A 2 -4.07 6.39 -7.39
C HIS A 2 -2.83 6.75 -6.55
N ALA A 3 -2.69 6.15 -5.37
CA ALA A 3 -1.58 6.41 -4.47
C ALA A 3 -0.81 5.11 -4.18
N VAL A 4 0.52 5.18 -4.26
CA VAL A 4 1.42 4.10 -3.87
C VAL A 4 2.14 4.52 -2.59
N ILE A 5 2.00 3.72 -1.54
CA ILE A 5 2.59 3.96 -0.22
C ILE A 5 3.70 2.94 0.01
N LEU A 6 4.92 3.43 0.25
CA LEU A 6 6.06 2.62 0.65
C LEU A 6 6.15 2.57 2.18
N GLY A 7 6.03 1.37 2.74
CA GLY A 7 6.01 1.10 4.18
C GLY A 7 4.58 1.04 4.74
N CYS A 8 4.25 -0.09 5.35
CA CYS A 8 3.02 -0.36 6.09
C CYS A 8 3.26 -0.29 7.61
N GLY A 9 4.02 0.71 8.05
CA GLY A 9 4.19 1.05 9.47
C GLY A 9 2.95 1.76 10.04
N ARG A 10 3.12 2.49 11.15
CA ARG A 10 2.02 3.27 11.75
C ARG A 10 1.46 4.30 10.77
N VAL A 11 2.32 5.15 10.22
CA VAL A 11 1.93 6.25 9.32
C VAL A 11 1.38 5.71 8.01
N GLY A 12 2.08 4.78 7.37
CA GLY A 12 1.67 4.24 6.07
C GLY A 12 0.32 3.51 6.12
N ALA A 13 0.07 2.73 7.18
CA ALA A 13 -1.22 2.07 7.35
C ALA A 13 -2.36 3.07 7.60
N THR A 14 -2.15 4.06 8.47
CA THR A 14 -3.15 5.11 8.73
C THR A 14 -3.45 5.91 7.47
N LEU A 15 -2.42 6.35 6.73
CA LEU A 15 -2.60 7.08 5.49
C LEU A 15 -3.31 6.23 4.43
N GLY A 16 -2.94 4.97 4.30
CA GLY A 16 -3.57 4.04 3.35
C GLY A 16 -5.07 3.87 3.62
N LEU A 17 -5.45 3.72 4.89
CA LEU A 17 -6.86 3.63 5.29
C LEU A 17 -7.63 4.93 5.05
N MET A 18 -7.02 6.08 5.35
CA MET A 18 -7.65 7.38 5.12
C MET A 18 -7.92 7.63 3.63
N LEU A 19 -6.94 7.31 2.77
CA LEU A 19 -7.08 7.48 1.33
C LEU A 19 -8.10 6.49 0.74
N GLU A 20 -8.13 5.24 1.22
CA GLU A 20 -9.12 4.24 0.80
C GLU A 20 -10.54 4.66 1.22
N ALA A 21 -10.73 5.13 2.45
CA ALA A 21 -12.01 5.64 2.93
C ALA A 21 -12.49 6.89 2.17
N ALA A 22 -11.56 7.71 1.67
CA ALA A 22 -11.86 8.85 0.80
C ALA A 22 -12.18 8.44 -0.66
N GLY A 23 -12.18 7.15 -0.97
CA GLY A 23 -12.50 6.62 -2.30
C GLY A 23 -11.32 6.63 -3.28
N HIS A 24 -10.09 6.78 -2.81
CA HIS A 24 -8.91 6.67 -3.65
C HIS A 24 -8.43 5.23 -3.79
N SER A 25 -7.84 4.91 -4.95
CA SER A 25 -7.16 3.63 -5.13
C SER A 25 -5.80 3.69 -4.42
N VAL A 26 -5.53 2.71 -3.56
CA VAL A 26 -4.29 2.66 -2.78
C VAL A 26 -3.59 1.33 -3.00
N SER A 27 -2.29 1.38 -3.26
CA SER A 27 -1.37 0.25 -3.16
C SER A 27 -0.38 0.50 -2.02
N VAL A 28 -0.18 -0.47 -1.13
CA VAL A 28 0.79 -0.39 -0.03
C VAL A 28 1.85 -1.47 -0.23
N ILE A 29 3.12 -1.06 -0.29
CA ILE A 29 4.28 -1.94 -0.37
C ILE A 29 4.94 -2.02 1.00
N ASP A 30 5.24 -3.22 1.48
CA ASP A 30 6.14 -3.43 2.61
C ASP A 30 6.95 -4.71 2.37
N ARG A 31 8.13 -4.81 2.98
CA ARG A 31 8.98 -5.99 2.95
C ARG A 31 8.58 -7.02 4.00
N ASP A 32 7.86 -6.60 5.04
CA ASP A 32 7.35 -7.46 6.10
C ASP A 32 5.87 -7.76 5.87
N ARG A 33 5.53 -9.03 5.71
CA ARG A 33 4.15 -9.48 5.52
C ARG A 33 3.28 -9.19 6.73
N GLU A 34 3.82 -9.24 7.94
CA GLU A 34 3.04 -8.98 9.16
C GLU A 34 2.65 -7.50 9.29
N ALA A 35 3.38 -6.59 8.64
CA ALA A 35 3.06 -5.16 8.65
C ALA A 35 1.66 -4.88 8.09
N PHE A 36 1.21 -5.65 7.09
CA PHE A 36 -0.11 -5.50 6.47
C PHE A 36 -1.27 -5.77 7.43
N ARG A 37 -1.05 -6.48 8.55
CA ARG A 37 -2.10 -6.69 9.56
C ARG A 37 -2.65 -5.38 10.12
N ARG A 38 -1.87 -4.30 10.06
CA ARG A 38 -2.28 -2.94 10.49
C ARG A 38 -3.38 -2.34 9.62
N LEU A 39 -3.54 -2.79 8.38
CA LEU A 39 -4.60 -2.35 7.48
C LEU A 39 -5.95 -2.99 7.83
N GLY A 40 -5.93 -4.10 8.58
CA GLY A 40 -7.14 -4.85 8.92
C GLY A 40 -7.73 -5.63 7.74
N GLN A 41 -8.70 -6.49 8.05
CA GLN A 41 -9.28 -7.43 7.08
C GLN A 41 -10.19 -6.76 6.03
N HIS A 42 -10.58 -5.51 6.27
CA HIS A 42 -11.52 -4.78 5.40
C HIS A 42 -10.82 -3.80 4.44
N PHE A 43 -9.49 -3.71 4.47
CA PHE A 43 -8.76 -2.87 3.54
C PHE A 43 -8.94 -3.38 2.10
N LYS A 44 -9.48 -2.54 1.23
CA LYS A 44 -9.77 -2.87 -0.18
C LYS A 44 -8.62 -2.52 -1.14
N GLY A 45 -7.62 -1.79 -0.65
CA GLY A 45 -6.44 -1.47 -1.43
C GLY A 45 -5.55 -2.70 -1.66
N LYS A 46 -4.57 -2.55 -2.55
CA LYS A 46 -3.64 -3.63 -2.88
C LYS A 46 -2.49 -3.67 -1.89
N THR A 47 -2.15 -4.86 -1.37
CA THR A 47 -0.94 -5.07 -0.57
C THR A 47 0.10 -5.81 -1.39
N ILE A 48 1.36 -5.38 -1.31
CA ILE A 48 2.44 -5.90 -2.14
C ILE A 48 3.65 -6.16 -1.26
N LEU A 49 4.03 -7.43 -1.14
CA LEU A 49 5.26 -7.80 -0.46
C LEU A 49 6.45 -7.50 -1.38
N GLY A 50 7.33 -6.59 -0.98
CA GLY A 50 8.49 -6.19 -1.80
C GLY A 50 9.24 -5.00 -1.24
N ILE A 51 10.24 -4.53 -2.00
CA ILE A 51 11.07 -3.38 -1.64
C ILE A 51 10.75 -2.21 -2.58
N GLY A 52 10.61 -1.01 -2.03
CA GLY A 52 10.19 0.19 -2.76
C GLY A 52 11.17 0.77 -3.77
N ILE A 53 12.32 0.12 -3.99
CA ILE A 53 13.31 0.50 -5.02
C ILE A 53 13.33 -0.49 -6.19
N ASP A 54 12.59 -1.59 -6.08
CA ASP A 54 12.47 -2.58 -7.15
C ASP A 54 11.42 -2.11 -8.15
N GLU A 55 11.85 -1.91 -9.40
CA GLU A 55 11.01 -1.44 -10.49
C GLU A 55 9.79 -2.36 -10.73
N ASP A 56 9.96 -3.69 -10.63
CA ASP A 56 8.87 -4.63 -10.85
C ASP A 56 7.84 -4.56 -9.72
N VAL A 57 8.29 -4.30 -8.49
CA VAL A 57 7.40 -4.06 -7.34
C VAL A 57 6.60 -2.78 -7.52
N LEU A 58 7.25 -1.71 -8.01
CA LEU A 58 6.58 -0.44 -8.28
C LEU A 58 5.58 -0.57 -9.43
N LYS A 59 5.92 -1.26 -10.53
CA LYS A 59 4.99 -1.56 -11.62
C LYS A 59 3.80 -2.37 -11.13
N LYS A 60 4.02 -3.40 -10.32
CA LYS A 60 2.94 -4.17 -9.66
C LYS A 60 2.06 -3.28 -8.77
N ALA A 61 2.62 -2.23 -8.17
CA ALA A 61 1.87 -1.26 -7.37
C ALA A 61 1.03 -0.30 -8.21
N GLY A 62 1.32 -0.16 -9.50
CA GLY A 62 0.53 0.64 -10.43
C GLY A 62 1.07 2.05 -10.63
N ILE A 63 2.39 2.26 -10.51
CA ILE A 63 3.01 3.58 -10.75
C ILE A 63 2.84 4.10 -12.19
N GLU A 64 2.48 3.25 -13.15
CA GLU A 64 2.28 3.59 -14.57
C GLU A 64 0.82 3.94 -14.91
N ARG A 65 -0.05 4.07 -13.91
CA ARG A 65 -1.47 4.42 -14.08
C ARG A 65 -1.73 5.91 -14.21
#